data_AF-Q7NG08-F1
#
_entry.id   AF-Q7NG08-F1
#
_cell.length_a   1.000
_cell.length_b   1.000
_cell.length_c   1.000
_cell.angle_alpha   90.00
_cell.angle_beta   90.00
_cell.angle_gamma   90.00
#
_symmetry.space_group_name_H-M   'P 1'
#
loop_
_entity.id
_entity.type
_entity.pdbx_description
1 polymer ?
#
loop_
_entity_poly.entity_id
_entity_poly.type
_entity_poly.pdbx_seq_one_letter_code
_entity_poly.pdbx_strand_id
1 'polypeptide(L)'
;MQRQSEANLGLLLSQLVSQVEQLLSAHLRLARQELAADGKKFATQSGGIVIGGTLAVLGVAFVGLALIRGLEIWLAPWLAALIVAALFLGGGALIALSSVQRLGKIDQLGRTREETQETIAWLTRKQ
;
A
#
# COMPACT_ATOMS: atom_id res chain seq x y z
N MET A 1 -26.36 52.50 26.08
CA MET A 1 -26.63 51.46 25.05
C MET A 1 -25.41 50.60 24.69
N GLN A 2 -24.24 50.72 25.33
CA GLN A 2 -23.01 50.04 24.89
C GLN A 2 -22.85 48.55 25.30
N ARG A 3 -23.62 48.03 26.27
CA ARG A 3 -23.48 46.63 26.74
C ARG A 3 -24.08 45.56 25.81
N GLN A 4 -24.91 45.93 24.84
CA GLN A 4 -25.53 44.95 23.94
C GLN A 4 -24.63 44.53 22.76
N SER A 5 -23.68 45.36 22.34
CA SER A 5 -22.79 45.07 21.21
C SER A 5 -21.68 44.06 21.56
N GLU A 6 -21.13 44.13 22.78
CA GLU A 6 -20.11 43.18 23.28
C GLU A 6 -20.70 41.78 23.49
N ALA A 7 -21.95 41.70 23.97
CA ALA A 7 -22.68 40.44 24.11
C ALA A 7 -22.95 39.78 22.75
N ASN A 8 -23.17 40.57 21.68
CA ASN A 8 -23.48 40.07 20.34
C ASN A 8 -22.23 39.53 19.62
N LEU A 9 -21.07 40.18 19.79
CA LEU A 9 -19.78 39.69 19.26
C LEU A 9 -19.35 38.37 19.90
N GLY A 10 -19.52 38.23 21.23
CA GLY A 10 -19.25 36.97 21.94
C GLY A 10 -20.18 35.83 21.49
N LEU A 11 -21.44 36.15 21.19
CA LEU A 11 -22.43 35.19 20.66
C LEU A 11 -22.07 34.69 19.25
N LEU A 12 -21.62 35.58 18.35
CA LEU A 12 -21.23 35.21 16.99
C LEU A 12 -19.94 34.39 16.95
N LEU A 13 -18.96 34.73 17.80
CA LEU A 13 -17.71 33.97 17.90
C LEU A 13 -17.97 32.56 18.44
N SER A 14 -18.84 32.44 19.45
CA SER A 14 -19.30 31.15 19.99
C SER A 14 -20.01 30.29 18.93
N GLN A 15 -20.86 30.90 18.09
CA GLN A 15 -21.52 30.20 16.98
C GLN A 15 -20.54 29.75 15.89
N LEU A 16 -19.53 30.55 15.56
CA LEU A 16 -18.49 30.18 14.58
C LEU A 16 -17.64 29.01 15.07
N VAL A 17 -17.20 29.05 16.34
CA VAL A 17 -16.45 27.94 16.96
C VAL A 17 -17.28 26.66 16.95
N SER A 18 -18.56 26.75 17.32
CA SER A 18 -19.48 25.62 17.29
C SER A 18 -19.66 25.02 15.87
N GLN A 19 -19.71 25.85 14.83
CA GLN A 19 -19.79 25.36 13.45
C GLN A 19 -18.51 24.68 12.98
N VAL A 20 -17.34 25.19 13.37
CA VAL A 20 -16.04 24.57 13.06
C VAL A 20 -15.92 23.21 13.74
N GLU A 21 -16.34 23.09 15.00
CA GLU A 21 -16.37 21.81 15.72
C GLU A 21 -17.32 20.78 15.06
N GLN A 22 -18.48 21.22 14.57
CA GLN A 22 -19.41 20.37 13.83
C GLN A 22 -18.84 19.90 12.49
N LEU A 23 -18.15 20.77 11.75
CA LEU A 23 -17.47 20.41 10.49
C LEU A 23 -16.30 19.45 10.70
N LEU A 24 -15.49 19.67 11.75
CA LEU A 24 -14.37 18.80 12.10
C LEU A 24 -14.86 17.41 12.51
N SER A 25 -15.86 17.33 13.39
CA SER A 25 -16.44 16.06 13.82
C SER A 25 -17.08 15.29 12.65
N ALA A 26 -17.69 15.99 11.69
CA ALA A 26 -18.20 15.40 10.46
C ALA A 26 -17.08 14.82 9.56
N HIS A 27 -15.99 15.56 9.35
CA HIS A 27 -14.84 15.07 8.56
C HIS A 27 -14.13 13.91 9.25
N LEU A 28 -13.98 13.95 10.58
CA LEU A 28 -13.42 12.83 11.33
C LEU A 28 -14.31 11.59 11.26
N ARG A 29 -15.64 11.76 11.28
CA ARG A 29 -16.58 10.65 11.12
C ARG A 29 -16.51 10.03 9.73
N LEU A 30 -16.44 10.87 8.68
CA LEU A 30 -16.27 10.44 7.30
C LEU A 30 -14.91 9.77 7.07
N ALA A 31 -13.82 10.38 7.52
CA ALA A 31 -12.49 9.81 7.42
C ALA A 31 -12.39 8.47 8.15
N ARG A 32 -13.00 8.33 9.33
CA ARG A 32 -13.08 7.03 10.02
C ARG A 32 -13.87 5.99 9.21
N GLN A 33 -14.96 6.38 8.57
CA GLN A 33 -15.75 5.49 7.71
C GLN A 33 -14.97 5.07 6.46
N GLU A 34 -14.27 6.01 5.84
CA GLU A 34 -13.46 5.77 4.65
C GLU A 34 -12.25 4.88 4.99
N LEU A 35 -11.54 5.17 6.09
CA LEU A 35 -10.46 4.31 6.61
C LEU A 35 -10.97 2.89 6.92
N ALA A 36 -12.16 2.74 7.50
CA ALA A 36 -12.75 1.43 7.77
C ALA A 36 -13.18 0.71 6.47
N ALA A 37 -13.72 1.44 5.49
CA ALA A 37 -14.13 0.91 4.20
C ALA A 37 -12.92 0.48 3.36
N ASP A 38 -11.86 1.30 3.34
CA ASP A 38 -10.59 1.00 2.70
C ASP A 38 -9.91 -0.16 3.40
N GLY A 39 -9.78 -0.12 4.73
CA GLY A 39 -9.23 -1.22 5.51
C GLY A 39 -9.96 -2.54 5.26
N LYS A 40 -11.29 -2.51 5.14
CA LYS A 40 -12.09 -3.69 4.78
C LYS A 40 -11.83 -4.14 3.34
N LYS A 41 -11.78 -3.23 2.36
CA LYS A 41 -11.44 -3.58 0.96
C LYS A 41 -10.05 -4.20 0.87
N PHE A 42 -9.06 -3.60 1.52
CA PHE A 42 -7.71 -4.13 1.61
C PHE A 42 -7.71 -5.50 2.28
N ALA A 43 -8.36 -5.67 3.43
CA ALA A 43 -8.43 -6.97 4.12
C ALA A 43 -9.11 -8.06 3.29
N THR A 44 -10.19 -7.73 2.58
CA THR A 44 -10.92 -8.70 1.76
C THR A 44 -10.11 -9.11 0.53
N GLN A 45 -9.38 -8.17 -0.08
CA GLN A 45 -8.52 -8.45 -1.23
C GLN A 45 -7.17 -9.08 -0.82
N SER A 46 -6.63 -8.74 0.35
CA SER A 46 -5.35 -9.27 0.85
C SER A 46 -5.48 -10.63 1.51
N GLY A 47 -6.67 -10.99 2.02
CA GLY A 47 -6.90 -12.31 2.64
C GLY A 47 -6.60 -13.46 1.68
N GLY A 48 -7.01 -13.32 0.41
CA GLY A 48 -6.70 -14.29 -0.64
C GLY A 48 -5.20 -14.39 -0.98
N ILE A 49 -4.44 -13.30 -0.83
CA ILE A 49 -3.00 -13.26 -1.11
C ILE A 49 -2.23 -14.09 -0.08
N VAL A 50 -2.61 -14.05 1.19
CA VAL A 50 -1.92 -14.84 2.24
C VAL A 50 -2.18 -16.33 2.04
N ILE A 51 -3.43 -16.71 1.82
CA ILE A 51 -3.81 -18.12 1.61
C ILE A 51 -3.19 -18.63 0.30
N GLY A 52 -3.40 -17.90 -0.80
CA GLY A 52 -2.85 -18.24 -2.11
C GLY A 52 -1.33 -18.28 -2.11
N GLY A 53 -0.68 -17.31 -1.45
CA GLY A 53 0.77 -17.26 -1.28
C GLY A 53 1.30 -18.45 -0.49
N THR A 54 0.63 -18.83 0.60
CA THR A 54 1.00 -20.02 1.39
C THR A 54 0.87 -21.30 0.56
N LEU A 55 -0.25 -21.47 -0.14
CA LEU A 55 -0.47 -22.61 -1.02
C LEU A 55 0.56 -22.65 -2.16
N ALA A 56 0.92 -21.50 -2.74
CA ALA A 56 1.94 -21.41 -3.76
C ALA A 56 3.32 -21.84 -3.23
N VAL A 57 3.71 -21.37 -2.03
CA VAL A 57 4.96 -21.78 -1.38
C VAL A 57 4.99 -23.29 -1.13
N LEU A 58 3.89 -23.86 -0.63
CA LEU A 58 3.78 -25.31 -0.44
C LEU A 58 3.86 -26.06 -1.78
N GLY A 59 3.16 -25.59 -2.81
CA GLY A 59 3.21 -26.18 -4.15
C GLY A 59 4.62 -26.19 -4.73
N VAL A 60 5.34 -25.08 -4.61
CA VAL A 60 6.75 -24.96 -5.03
C VAL A 60 7.65 -25.96 -4.27
N ALA A 61 7.43 -26.15 -2.97
CA ALA A 61 8.15 -27.15 -2.19
C ALA A 61 7.87 -28.59 -2.66
N PHE A 62 6.61 -28.94 -2.94
CA PHE A 62 6.23 -30.25 -3.48
C PHE A 62 6.81 -30.50 -4.88
N VAL A 63 6.82 -29.48 -5.75
CA VAL A 63 7.46 -29.56 -7.07
C VAL A 63 8.95 -29.81 -6.92
N GLY A 64 9.63 -29.11 -5.99
CA GLY A 64 11.05 -29.34 -5.70
C GLY A 64 11.32 -30.79 -5.28
N LEU A 65 10.52 -31.33 -4.35
CA LEU A 65 10.62 -32.74 -3.94
C LEU A 65 10.38 -33.71 -5.10
N ALA A 66 9.36 -33.47 -5.93
CA ALA A 66 9.05 -34.31 -7.07
C ALA A 66 10.19 -34.31 -8.11
N LEU A 67 10.78 -33.14 -8.39
CA LEU A 67 11.93 -33.01 -9.30
C LEU A 67 13.15 -33.75 -8.77
N ILE A 68 13.46 -33.60 -7.48
CA ILE A 68 14.58 -34.30 -6.85
C ILE A 68 14.37 -35.82 -6.99
N ARG A 69 13.18 -36.32 -6.61
CA ARG A 69 12.86 -37.75 -6.69
C ARG A 69 12.82 -38.29 -8.13
N GLY A 70 12.42 -37.49 -9.10
CA GLY A 70 12.48 -37.85 -10.51
C GLY A 70 13.92 -37.92 -11.04
N LEU A 71 14.78 -36.99 -10.63
CA LEU A 71 16.20 -36.97 -11.03
C LEU A 71 17.03 -38.05 -10.33
N GLU A 72 16.66 -38.44 -9.11
CA GLU A 72 17.30 -39.54 -8.35
C GLU A 72 17.31 -40.87 -9.13
N ILE A 73 16.41 -41.06 -10.10
CA ILE A 73 16.36 -42.24 -10.97
C ILE A 73 17.62 -42.32 -11.87
N TRP A 74 18.21 -41.17 -12.21
CA TRP A 74 19.30 -41.06 -13.18
C TRP A 74 20.62 -40.58 -12.55
N LEU A 75 20.55 -39.83 -11.44
CA LEU A 75 21.70 -39.20 -10.78
C LEU A 75 21.73 -39.52 -9.27
N ALA A 76 22.89 -39.35 -8.65
CA ALA A 76 23.02 -39.45 -7.20
C ALA A 76 22.14 -38.39 -6.48
N PRO A 77 21.57 -38.69 -5.30
CA PRO A 77 20.62 -37.80 -4.61
C PRO A 77 21.16 -36.39 -4.32
N TRP A 78 22.45 -36.30 -3.98
CA TRP A 78 23.11 -35.02 -3.72
C TRP A 78 23.20 -34.14 -4.97
N LEU A 79 23.39 -34.75 -6.14
CA LEU A 79 23.53 -34.04 -7.42
C LEU A 79 22.16 -33.59 -7.93
N ALA A 80 21.14 -34.44 -7.79
CA ALA A 80 19.75 -34.10 -8.07
C ALA A 80 19.29 -32.87 -7.24
N ALA A 81 19.58 -32.87 -5.94
CA ALA A 81 19.24 -31.76 -5.05
C ALA A 81 19.94 -30.45 -5.47
N LEU A 82 21.22 -30.48 -5.84
CA LEU A 82 21.96 -29.29 -6.30
C LEU A 82 21.40 -28.70 -7.59
N ILE A 83 21.02 -29.55 -8.56
CA ILE A 83 20.45 -29.09 -9.83
C ILE A 83 19.11 -28.38 -9.61
N VAL A 84 18.22 -28.99 -8.81
CA VAL A 84 16.92 -28.39 -8.49
C VAL A 84 17.09 -27.10 -7.69
N ALA A 85 18.02 -27.07 -6.74
CA ALA A 85 18.35 -25.86 -6.00
C ALA A 85 18.85 -24.74 -6.92
N ALA A 86 19.75 -25.04 -7.86
CA ALA A 86 20.25 -24.07 -8.83
C ALA A 86 19.13 -23.53 -9.73
N LEU A 87 18.20 -24.40 -10.16
CA LEU A 87 17.03 -24.01 -10.96
C LEU A 87 16.13 -23.02 -10.21
N PHE A 88 15.83 -23.31 -8.94
CA PHE A 88 14.94 -22.48 -8.13
C PHE A 88 15.61 -21.17 -7.71
N LEU A 89 16.89 -21.20 -7.34
CA LEU A 89 17.66 -20.01 -7.01
C LEU A 89 17.86 -19.12 -8.23
N GLY A 90 18.19 -19.70 -9.39
CA GLY A 90 18.33 -18.97 -10.64
C GLY A 90 17.03 -18.30 -11.07
N GLY A 91 15.93 -19.06 -11.13
CA GLY A 91 14.60 -18.53 -11.45
C GLY A 91 14.13 -17.49 -10.44
N GLY A 92 14.30 -17.77 -9.14
CA GLY A 92 13.97 -16.86 -8.05
C GLY A 92 14.76 -15.56 -8.10
N ALA A 93 16.06 -15.62 -8.38
CA ALA A 93 16.90 -14.44 -8.54
C ALA A 93 16.44 -13.57 -9.71
N LEU A 94 16.13 -14.15 -10.88
CA LEU A 94 15.62 -13.40 -12.03
C LEU A 94 14.29 -12.70 -11.72
N ILE A 95 13.37 -13.38 -11.06
CA ILE A 95 12.08 -12.81 -10.67
C ILE A 95 12.29 -11.69 -9.64
N ALA A 96 13.13 -11.90 -8.63
CA ALA A 96 13.42 -10.91 -7.59
C ALA A 96 14.06 -9.65 -8.18
N LEU A 97 15.08 -9.81 -9.03
CA LEU A 97 15.73 -8.71 -9.76
C LEU A 97 14.71 -7.93 -10.59
N SER A 98 13.84 -8.61 -11.33
CA SER A 98 12.81 -7.95 -12.14
C SER A 98 11.77 -7.20 -11.29
N SER A 99 11.43 -7.73 -10.11
CA SER A 99 10.48 -7.11 -9.19
C SER A 99 11.04 -5.82 -8.60
N VAL A 100 12.30 -5.83 -8.16
CA VAL A 100 12.99 -4.64 -7.63
C VAL A 100 13.11 -3.56 -8.70
N GLN A 101 13.42 -3.93 -9.95
CA GLN A 101 13.48 -2.98 -11.07
C GLN A 101 12.11 -2.34 -11.38
N ARG A 102 11.02 -3.09 -11.22
CA ARG A 102 9.65 -2.56 -11.42
C ARG A 102 9.27 -1.56 -10.33
N LEU A 103 9.65 -1.81 -9.08
CA LEU A 103 9.42 -0.88 -7.97
C LEU A 103 10.20 0.43 -8.18
N GLY A 104 11.45 0.35 -8.66
CA GLY A 104 12.24 1.54 -9.00
C GLY A 104 11.66 2.38 -10.14
N LYS A 105 10.84 1.80 -11.03
CA LYS A 105 10.12 2.56 -12.07
C LYS A 105 8.88 3.26 -11.54
N ILE A 106 8.22 2.71 -10.51
CA ILE A 106 7.02 3.33 -9.89
C ILE A 106 7.42 4.60 -9.11
N ASP A 107 8.65 4.68 -8.61
CA ASP A 107 9.22 5.88 -7.95
C ASP A 107 9.35 7.10 -8.88
N GLN A 108 9.30 6.92 -10.21
CA GLN A 108 9.26 8.05 -11.15
C GLN A 108 7.95 8.87 -11.09
N LEU A 109 6.90 8.35 -10.45
CA LEU A 109 5.69 9.12 -10.14
C LEU A 109 5.95 10.22 -9.08
N GLY A 110 7.08 10.16 -8.38
CA GLY A 110 7.55 11.24 -7.51
C GLY A 110 7.88 12.52 -8.28
N ARG A 111 8.31 12.45 -9.55
CA ARG A 111 8.57 13.65 -10.38
C ARG A 111 7.30 14.39 -10.80
N THR A 112 6.17 13.69 -10.92
CA THR A 112 4.87 14.33 -11.22
C THR A 112 4.33 15.11 -10.01
N ARG A 113 4.81 14.83 -8.79
CA ARG A 113 4.52 15.71 -7.64
C ARG A 113 5.21 17.08 -7.78
N GLU A 114 6.32 17.15 -8.49
CA GLU A 114 7.05 18.39 -8.76
C GLU A 114 6.23 19.33 -9.67
N GLU A 115 5.62 18.81 -10.74
CA GLU A 115 4.70 19.59 -11.60
C GLU A 115 3.40 20.01 -10.88
N THR A 116 2.92 19.17 -9.96
CA THR A 116 1.73 19.50 -9.15
C THR A 116 2.06 20.60 -8.13
N GLN A 117 3.29 20.63 -7.59
CA GLN A 117 3.77 21.72 -6.73
C GLN A 117 4.01 23.01 -7.52
N GLU A 118 4.50 22.94 -8.75
CA GLU A 118 4.61 24.10 -9.64
C GLU A 118 3.24 24.72 -9.95
N THR A 119 2.22 23.87 -10.15
CA THR A 119 0.84 24.33 -10.42
C THR A 119 0.25 25.08 -9.22
N ILE A 120 0.51 24.59 -7.99
CA ILE A 120 0.08 25.27 -6.76
C ILE A 120 0.87 26.56 -6.55
N ALA A 121 2.18 26.56 -6.80
CA ALA A 121 3.03 27.74 -6.69
C ALA A 121 2.62 28.84 -7.68
N TRP A 122 2.19 28.48 -8.89
CA TRP A 122 1.65 29.40 -9.88
C TRP A 122 0.29 29.99 -9.46
N LEU A 123 -0.61 29.18 -8.88
CA LEU A 123 -1.91 29.65 -8.38
C LEU A 123 -1.78 30.64 -7.22
N THR A 124 -0.78 30.43 -6.37
CA THR A 124 -0.56 31.28 -5.18
C THR A 124 0.13 32.61 -5.52
N ARG A 125 0.80 32.71 -6.68
CA ARG A 125 1.54 33.91 -7.11
C ARG A 125 0.67 34.93 -7.87
N LYS A 126 -0.54 34.56 -8.29
CA LYS A 126 -1.39 35.39 -9.18
C LYS A 126 -2.60 36.04 -8.51
N GLN A 127 -2.68 36.01 -7.18
CA GLN A 127 -3.56 36.86 -6.37
C GLN A 127 -2.73 37.90 -5.62
#